data_AF-A0A0Q4L7A8-F1
#
_entry.id   AF-A0A0Q4L7A8-F1
#
_cell.length_a   1.000
_cell.length_b   1.000
_cell.length_c   1.000
_cell.angle_alpha   90.00
_cell.angle_beta   90.00
_cell.angle_gamma   90.00
#
_symmetry.space_group_name_H-M   'P 1'
#
loop_
_entity.id
_entity.type
_entity.pdbx_description
1 polymer ?
#
loop_
_entity_poly.entity_id
_entity_poly.type
_entity_poly.pdbx_seq_one_letter_code
_entity_poly.pdbx_strand_id
1 'polypeptide(L)' 'MLFNSVIMIRLGFITPIVKLNKIKLGDEIIDEYESRGRVVKITKTSKSKGLVEFIFLLDTKQTVFILGNAV' A
#
# COMPACT_ATOMS: atom_id res chain seq x y z
N MET A 1 5.77 -28.06 -7.74
CA MET A 1 5.49 -26.70 -8.25
C MET A 1 4.57 -26.04 -7.24
N LEU A 2 5.10 -25.17 -6.36
CA LEU A 2 4.27 -24.45 -5.40
C LEU A 2 3.60 -23.31 -6.15
N PHE A 3 2.26 -23.33 -6.24
CA PHE A 3 1.48 -22.18 -6.69
C PHE A 3 1.72 -21.06 -5.68
N ASN A 4 2.57 -20.09 -6.03
CA ASN A 4 2.57 -18.80 -5.35
C ASN A 4 1.22 -18.17 -5.70
N SER A 5 0.23 -18.35 -4.83
CA SER A 5 -0.97 -17.52 -4.84
C SER A 5 -0.48 -16.08 -4.71
N VAL A 6 -0.61 -15.30 -5.79
CA VAL A 6 -0.41 -13.85 -5.71
C VAL A 6 -1.53 -13.33 -4.82
N ILE A 7 -1.21 -13.06 -3.55
CA ILE A 7 -2.18 -12.53 -2.60
C ILE A 7 -2.32 -11.05 -2.91
N MET A 8 -3.45 -10.67 -3.49
CA MET A 8 -3.82 -9.27 -3.69
C MET A 8 -4.14 -8.63 -2.34
N ILE A 9 -3.41 -7.57 -2.00
CA ILE A 9 -3.58 -6.85 -0.73
C ILE A 9 -4.58 -5.72 -0.94
N ARG A 10 -5.73 -5.80 -0.25
CA ARG A 10 -6.72 -4.72 -0.22
C ARG A 10 -6.29 -3.61 0.73
N LEU A 11 -6.28 -2.39 0.22
CA LEU A 11 -5.97 -1.18 0.95
C LEU A 11 -7.19 -0.26 0.98
N GLY A 12 -7.22 0.62 1.97
CA GLY A 12 -8.35 1.49 2.27
C GLY A 12 -8.02 2.42 3.42
N PHE A 13 -8.88 3.41 3.66
CA PHE A 13 -8.62 4.46 4.67
C PHE A 13 -8.39 3.90 6.08
N ILE A 14 -9.10 2.82 6.43
CA ILE A 14 -9.01 2.17 7.74
C ILE A 14 -7.89 1.12 7.83
N THR A 15 -7.05 0.98 6.80
CA THR A 15 -6.02 -0.07 6.78
C THR A 15 -5.02 0.14 7.92
N PRO A 16 -4.86 -0.84 8.84
CA PRO A 16 -3.93 -0.69 9.96
C PRO A 16 -2.50 -0.46 9.48
N ILE A 17 -1.77 0.42 10.17
CA ILE A 17 -0.39 0.76 9.80
C ILE A 17 0.54 -0.47 9.76
N VAL A 18 0.27 -1.47 10.60
CA VAL A 18 0.98 -2.76 10.61
C VAL A 18 0.83 -3.54 9.30
N LYS A 19 -0.31 -3.40 8.59
CA LYS A 19 -0.49 -3.99 7.26
C LYS A 19 0.23 -3.15 6.21
N LEU A 20 0.12 -1.82 6.28
CA LEU A 20 0.80 -0.91 5.36
C LEU A 20 2.33 -1.10 5.38
N ASN A 21 2.91 -1.31 6.56
CA ASN A 21 4.34 -1.56 6.74
C ASN A 21 4.81 -2.92 6.18
N LYS A 22 3.89 -3.87 5.93
CA LYS A 22 4.24 -5.19 5.38
C LYS A 22 4.29 -5.22 3.86
N ILE A 23 3.77 -4.19 3.20
CA ILE A 23 3.74 -4.08 1.74
C ILE A 23 5.17 -3.89 1.22
N LYS A 24 5.53 -4.65 0.19
CA LYS A 24 6.84 -4.66 -0.45
C LYS A 24 6.72 -4.39 -1.94
N LEU A 25 7.86 -4.11 -2.58
CA LEU A 25 7.94 -4.03 -4.03
C LEU A 25 7.54 -5.37 -4.65
N GLY A 26 6.74 -5.32 -5.71
CA GLY A 26 6.19 -6.48 -6.41
C GLY A 26 4.88 -7.00 -5.84
N ASP A 27 4.46 -6.58 -4.64
CA ASP A 27 3.14 -6.93 -4.10
C ASP A 27 2.04 -6.35 -4.99
N GLU A 28 0.99 -7.13 -5.23
CA GLU A 28 -0.19 -6.69 -5.95
C GLU A 28 -1.18 -6.09 -4.95
N ILE A 29 -1.56 -4.83 -5.17
CA ILE A 29 -2.46 -4.09 -4.28
C ILE A 29 -3.68 -3.58 -5.03
N ILE A 30 -4.76 -3.36 -4.30
CA ILE A 30 -5.97 -2.70 -4.79
C ILE A 30 -6.53 -1.77 -3.71
N ASP A 31 -6.91 -0.55 -4.07
CA ASP A 31 -7.58 0.39 -3.15
C ASP A 31 -9.11 0.35 -3.27
N GLU A 32 -9.80 1.11 -2.42
CA GLU A 32 -11.27 1.21 -2.41
C GLU A 32 -11.86 1.87 -3.68
N TYR A 33 -11.02 2.51 -4.50
CA TYR A 33 -11.38 3.13 -5.77
C TYR A 33 -11.03 2.23 -6.97
N GLU A 34 -10.69 0.97 -6.73
CA GLU A 34 -10.29 -0.03 -7.73
C GLU A 34 -9.01 0.32 -8.50
N SER A 35 -8.16 1.20 -7.96
CA SER A 35 -6.78 1.39 -8.43
C SER A 35 -6.00 0.14 -8.08
N ARG A 36 -5.46 -0.56 -9.09
CA ARG A 36 -4.85 -1.88 -8.93
C ARG A 36 -3.56 -2.01 -9.72
N GLY A 37 -2.64 -2.80 -9.19
CA GLY A 37 -1.36 -3.06 -9.86
C GLY A 37 -0.29 -3.53 -8.87
N ARG A 38 0.90 -3.79 -9.42
CA ARG A 38 2.07 -4.18 -8.63
C ARG A 38 2.82 -2.96 -8.15
N VAL A 39 3.22 -2.98 -6.88
CA VAL A 39 3.98 -1.88 -6.28
C VAL A 39 5.38 -1.81 -6.88
N VAL A 40 5.71 -0.70 -7.53
CA VAL A 40 7.05 -0.45 -8.10
C VAL A 40 7.85 0.58 -7.31
N LYS A 41 7.19 1.38 -6.48
CA LYS A 41 7.84 2.31 -5.55
C LYS A 41 7.00 2.51 -4.30
N ILE A 42 7.67 2.61 -3.16
CA ILE A 42 7.06 2.94 -1.87
C ILE A 42 7.73 4.20 -1.34
N THR A 43 6.95 5.23 -1.03
CA THR A 43 7.40 6.39 -0.27
C THR A 43 6.68 6.41 1.06
N LYS A 44 7.43 6.58 2.15
CA LYS A 44 6.89 6.66 3.51
C LYS A 44 7.39 7.94 4.17
N THR A 45 6.47 8.79 4.59
CA THR A 45 6.79 10.09 5.21
C THR A 45 6.08 10.21 6.54
N SER A 46 6.83 10.34 7.63
CA SER A 46 6.27 10.72 8.93
C SER A 46 5.81 12.16 8.88
N LYS A 47 4.55 12.42 9.24
CA LYS A 47 3.96 13.75 9.36
C LYS A 47 3.81 14.11 10.84
N SER A 48 3.50 15.38 11.11
CA SER A 48 3.21 15.85 12.47
C SER A 48 1.97 15.15 13.05
N LYS A 49 1.84 15.17 14.38
CA LYS A 49 0.71 14.57 15.12
C LYS A 49 0.59 13.03 15.01
N GLY A 50 1.70 12.33 14.78
CA GLY A 50 1.71 10.86 14.77
C GLY A 50 1.09 10.24 13.52
N LEU A 51 0.99 10.99 12.42
CA LEU A 51 0.47 10.49 11.15
C LEU A 51 1.62 10.01 10.26
N VAL A 52 1.38 8.99 9.45
CA VAL A 52 2.35 8.47 8.49
C VAL A 52 1.69 8.40 7.13
N GLU A 53 2.28 9.08 6.16
CA GLU A 53 1.87 9.05 4.77
C GLU A 53 2.59 7.91 4.05
N PHE A 54 1.81 7.06 3.39
CA PHE A 54 2.28 6.02 2.48
C PHE A 54 1.84 6.37 1.06
N ILE A 55 2.78 6.30 0.12
CA ILE A 55 2.54 6.51 -1.30
C ILE A 55 3.07 5.28 -2.04
N PHE A 56 2.18 4.58 -2.72
CA PHE A 56 2.50 3.42 -3.54
C PHE A 56 2.36 3.79 -5.02
N LEU A 57 3.46 3.76 -5.76
CA LEU A 57 3.41 3.83 -7.22
C LEU A 57 3.21 2.42 -7.76
N LEU A 58 2.24 2.27 -8.65
CA LEU A 58 1.94 1.02 -9.33
C LEU A 58 2.60 0.94 -10.70
N ASP A 59 2.82 -0.27 -11.19
CA ASP A 59 3.26 -0.55 -12.56
C ASP A 59 2.29 0.01 -13.63
N THR A 60 1.01 0.13 -13.29
CA THR A 60 -0.03 0.79 -14.10
C THR A 60 0.10 2.31 -14.16
N LYS A 61 1.13 2.90 -13.53
CA LYS A 61 1.35 4.35 -13.35
C LYS A 61 0.31 5.04 -12.46
N GLN A 62 -0.60 4.28 -11.84
CA GLN A 62 -1.48 4.79 -10.79
C GLN A 62 -0.69 5.00 -9.50
N THR A 63 -1.14 5.92 -8.66
CA THR A 63 -0.55 6.17 -7.35
C THR A 63 -1.62 6.06 -6.27
N VAL A 64 -1.38 5.19 -5.28
CA VAL A 64 -2.26 5.01 -4.13
C VAL A 64 -1.69 5.77 -2.95
N PHE A 65 -2.49 6.66 -2.37
CA PHE A 65 -2.12 7.48 -1.21
C PHE A 65 -2.90 7.02 0.02
N ILE A 66 -2.20 6.74 1.11
CA ILE A 66 -2.81 6.32 2.37
C ILE A 66 -2.20 7.10 3.51
N LEU A 67 -3.06 7.69 4.33
CA LEU A 67 -2.67 8.33 5.58
C LEU A 67 -2.96 7.36 6.73
N GLY A 68 -1.92 6.75 7.29
CA GLY A 68 -2.03 5.89 8.45
C GLY A 68 -1.86 6.68 9.75
N ASN A 69 -2.59 6.28 10.79
CA ASN A 69 -2.31 6.73 12.15
C ASN A 69 -1.21 5.83 12.76
N ALA A 70 -0.16 6.42 13.34
CA ALA A 70 0.93 5.69 13.99
C ALA A 70 0.65 5.33 15.45
N VAL A 71 -0.53 5.70 15.96
CA VAL A 71 -1.02 5.42 17.31
C VAL A 71 -1.34 3.95 17.48
#